data_AF-A0A4Z0J699-F1
#
_entry.id   AF-A0A4Z0J699-F1
#
_cell.length_a   1.000
_cell.length_b   1.000
_cell.length_c   1.000
_cell.angle_alpha   90.00
_cell.angle_beta   90.00
_cell.angle_gamma   90.00
#
_symmetry.space_group_name_H-M   'P 1'
#
loop_
_entity.id
_entity.type
_entity.pdbx_description
1 polymer ?
#
loop_
_entity_poly.entity_id
_entity_poly.type
_entity_poly.pdbx_seq_one_letter_code
_entity_poly.pdbx_strand_id
1 'polypeptide(L)'
;MSQELSVRDFRFMYESSQTDRLIRRYYRLAFKALKINAFKSKEAFLFTMRFFYQHPMNLEAYVDVMDDTLMDLETEELSQDDVSNIQTIIKGLGWIYSQDQVLYKKIRSTFLELVTETFVKNKQSFSKSVIHHEPEVMIRRKPFFDRSSNWNQSRIDVVALNYRKKQLILAECKANLNGFFGILDLGMRFPERLNAQRKNAFRRGRNKVAYLGKFEERCQELKIASEVSSVMTTFLDSRVSFRFPNLLDNGKIKLLFAEDIANELFERVG
;
A
#
# COMPACT_ATOMS: atom_id res chain seq x y z
N MET A 1 -40.50 26.32 13.15
CA MET A 1 -39.28 27.07 12.77
C MET A 1 -38.08 26.16 12.97
N SER A 2 -37.58 25.63 11.86
CA SER A 2 -36.41 24.74 11.79
C SER A 2 -35.14 25.56 11.93
N GLN A 3 -34.37 25.34 13.00
CA GLN A 3 -32.97 25.77 13.05
C GLN A 3 -32.12 24.68 12.40
N GLU A 4 -31.57 25.03 11.23
CA GLU A 4 -30.55 24.25 10.53
C GLU A 4 -29.31 24.09 11.42
N LEU A 5 -28.98 22.84 11.74
CA LEU A 5 -27.68 22.49 12.32
C LEU A 5 -26.62 22.54 11.20
N SER A 6 -25.67 23.47 11.35
CA SER A 6 -24.62 23.72 10.37
C SER A 6 -23.62 22.56 10.26
N VAL A 7 -23.14 22.32 9.04
CA VAL A 7 -22.26 21.22 8.59
C VAL A 7 -20.80 21.32 9.09
N ARG A 8 -20.53 21.83 10.30
CA ARG A 8 -19.11 22.03 10.74
C ARG A 8 -18.69 21.42 12.09
N ASP A 9 -19.54 20.61 12.71
CA ASP A 9 -19.24 19.90 13.96
C ASP A 9 -18.55 18.54 13.81
N PHE A 10 -17.46 18.48 13.02
CA PHE A 10 -16.47 17.39 13.12
C PHE A 10 -15.06 17.91 12.86
N ARG A 11 -14.48 18.60 13.86
CA ARG A 11 -13.03 18.79 13.96
C ARG A 11 -12.42 17.58 14.67
N PHE A 12 -12.12 16.52 13.92
CA PHE A 12 -11.09 15.59 14.38
C PHE A 12 -9.74 16.28 14.19
N MET A 13 -9.17 16.76 15.29
CA MET A 13 -7.80 17.26 15.29
C MET A 13 -6.85 16.11 14.95
N TYR A 14 -6.40 16.13 13.71
CA TYR A 14 -5.26 15.38 13.22
C TYR A 14 -4.00 16.03 13.83
N GLU A 15 -3.61 15.68 15.06
CA GLU A 15 -2.34 16.14 15.66
C GLU A 15 -1.16 15.43 14.99
N SER A 16 -0.89 15.82 13.75
CA SER A 16 0.31 15.41 13.03
C SER A 16 1.46 16.12 13.73
N SER A 17 2.56 15.40 13.95
CA SER A 17 3.82 16.04 14.24
C SER A 17 4.10 17.11 13.18
N GLN A 18 4.76 18.20 13.53
CA GLN A 18 5.16 19.24 12.56
C GLN A 18 5.82 18.65 11.31
N THR A 19 6.58 17.57 11.47
CA THR A 19 7.31 16.83 10.42
C THR A 19 6.39 16.20 9.38
N ASP A 20 5.24 15.63 9.76
CA ASP A 20 4.33 14.96 8.81
C ASP A 20 3.52 15.96 7.98
N ARG A 21 3.19 17.11 8.58
CA ARG A 21 2.60 18.26 7.88
C ARG A 21 3.58 18.81 6.84
N LEU A 22 4.87 18.85 7.17
CA LEU A 22 5.95 19.26 6.27
C LEU A 22 6.14 18.24 5.14
N ILE A 23 6.29 16.95 5.41
CA ILE A 23 6.46 15.91 4.38
C ILE A 23 5.27 15.89 3.41
N ARG A 24 4.02 15.88 3.91
CA ARG A 24 2.83 15.93 3.03
C ARG A 24 2.69 17.24 2.26
N ARG A 25 3.24 18.35 2.77
CA ARG A 25 3.28 19.65 2.08
C ARG A 25 4.41 19.71 1.05
N TYR A 26 5.60 19.20 1.37
CA TYR A 26 6.79 19.18 0.52
C TYR A 26 6.65 18.19 -0.64
N TYR A 27 6.10 17.00 -0.40
CA TYR A 27 5.94 15.98 -1.45
C TYR A 27 4.57 16.01 -2.12
N ARG A 28 3.69 16.95 -1.73
CA ARG A 28 2.35 17.10 -2.32
C ARG A 28 2.41 17.20 -3.85
N LEU A 29 3.42 17.89 -4.38
CA LEU A 29 3.57 18.11 -5.81
C LEU A 29 4.03 16.84 -6.55
N ALA A 30 5.02 16.13 -6.02
CA ALA A 30 5.48 14.85 -6.58
C ALA A 30 4.40 13.77 -6.52
N PHE A 31 3.70 13.66 -5.37
CA PHE A 31 2.53 12.79 -5.25
C PHE A 31 1.38 13.24 -6.13
N LYS A 32 1.17 14.54 -6.32
CA LYS A 32 0.12 15.04 -7.23
C LYS A 32 0.42 14.64 -8.67
N ALA A 33 1.67 14.74 -9.12
CA ALA A 33 2.06 14.33 -10.46
C ALA A 33 1.90 12.81 -10.67
N LEU A 34 2.39 11.99 -9.73
CA LEU A 34 2.21 10.53 -9.79
C LEU A 34 0.74 10.12 -9.67
N LYS A 35 0.01 10.66 -8.69
CA LYS A 35 -1.42 10.36 -8.47
C LYS A 35 -2.29 10.77 -9.65
N ILE A 36 -2.02 11.91 -10.27
CA ILE A 36 -2.83 12.38 -11.38
C ILE A 36 -2.54 11.54 -12.62
N ASN A 37 -1.28 11.28 -12.96
CA ASN A 37 -0.96 10.68 -14.25
C ASN A 37 -0.91 9.15 -14.21
N ALA A 38 -0.40 8.54 -13.14
CA ALA A 38 -0.36 7.08 -13.01
C ALA A 38 -1.75 6.44 -12.83
N PHE A 39 -2.80 7.24 -12.62
CA PHE A 39 -4.19 6.76 -12.55
C PHE A 39 -5.06 7.23 -13.72
N LYS A 40 -4.47 7.69 -14.83
CA LYS A 40 -5.24 8.07 -16.04
C LYS A 40 -5.55 6.89 -16.94
N SER A 41 -4.62 5.94 -17.05
CA SER A 41 -4.76 4.74 -17.88
C SER A 41 -4.12 3.55 -17.20
N LYS A 42 -4.49 2.37 -17.68
CA LYS A 42 -3.96 1.09 -17.20
C LYS A 42 -2.47 0.99 -17.48
N GLU A 43 -2.05 1.44 -18.66
CA GLU A 43 -0.69 1.43 -19.18
C GLU A 43 0.19 2.35 -18.32
N ALA A 44 -0.24 3.59 -18.08
CA ALA A 44 0.44 4.53 -17.21
C ALA A 44 0.61 4.02 -15.76
N PHE A 45 -0.42 3.35 -15.24
CA PHE A 45 -0.36 2.70 -13.94
C PHE A 45 0.69 1.59 -13.92
N LEU A 46 0.60 0.63 -14.84
CA LEU A 46 1.50 -0.52 -14.90
C LEU A 46 2.95 -0.12 -15.11
N PHE A 47 3.19 0.87 -15.99
CA PHE A 47 4.51 1.46 -16.19
C PHE A 47 5.09 2.00 -14.87
N THR A 48 4.32 2.81 -14.13
CA THR A 48 4.77 3.36 -12.85
C THR A 48 5.09 2.26 -11.84
N MET A 49 4.28 1.20 -11.80
CA MET A 49 4.50 0.07 -10.91
C MET A 49 5.74 -0.74 -11.30
N ARG A 50 6.01 -0.89 -12.60
CA ARG A 50 7.22 -1.53 -13.14
C ARG A 50 8.48 -0.77 -12.72
N PHE A 51 8.48 0.54 -12.87
CA PHE A 51 9.62 1.38 -12.50
C PHE A 51 9.99 1.22 -11.01
N PHE A 52 9.02 1.31 -10.11
CA PHE A 52 9.26 1.15 -8.67
C PHE A 52 9.68 -0.27 -8.27
N TYR A 53 9.34 -1.26 -9.12
CA TYR A 53 9.77 -2.64 -8.96
C TYR A 53 11.22 -2.83 -9.39
N GLN A 54 11.60 -2.32 -10.57
CA GLN A 54 12.96 -2.44 -11.12
C GLN A 54 13.99 -1.70 -10.26
N HIS A 55 13.61 -0.56 -9.69
CA HIS A 55 14.57 0.29 -8.98
C HIS A 55 14.26 0.48 -7.50
N PRO A 56 14.20 -0.60 -6.68
CA PRO A 56 13.56 -0.55 -5.38
C PRO A 56 14.30 0.30 -4.31
N MET A 57 15.54 0.69 -4.57
CA MET A 57 16.41 1.35 -3.60
C MET A 57 17.21 2.51 -4.20
N ASN A 58 16.87 2.92 -5.43
CA ASN A 58 17.55 3.94 -6.24
C ASN A 58 19.08 3.98 -6.07
N LEU A 59 19.72 2.83 -6.32
CA LEU A 59 21.16 2.65 -6.18
C LEU A 59 21.89 2.86 -7.51
N GLU A 60 21.16 2.75 -8.61
CA GLU A 60 21.65 2.83 -9.97
C GLU A 60 21.90 4.29 -10.36
N ALA A 61 22.78 4.50 -11.35
CA ALA A 61 23.08 5.85 -11.80
C ALA A 61 21.84 6.48 -12.43
N TYR A 62 21.54 7.72 -12.01
CA TYR A 62 20.34 8.44 -12.46
C TYR A 62 20.22 8.53 -13.98
N VAL A 63 21.32 8.85 -14.67
CA VAL A 63 21.33 9.04 -16.13
C VAL A 63 20.97 7.74 -16.83
N ASP A 64 21.66 6.64 -16.49
CA ASP A 64 21.42 5.31 -17.05
C ASP A 64 19.96 4.88 -16.86
N VAL A 65 19.41 5.04 -15.66
CA VAL A 65 18.01 4.68 -15.37
C VAL A 65 17.03 5.48 -16.21
N MET A 66 17.27 6.79 -16.38
CA MET A 66 16.36 7.64 -17.15
C MET A 66 16.46 7.38 -18.65
N ASP A 67 17.65 7.12 -19.16
CA ASP A 67 17.87 6.75 -20.57
C ASP A 67 17.21 5.41 -20.87
N ASP A 68 17.43 4.39 -20.04
CA ASP A 68 16.78 3.07 -20.15
C ASP A 68 15.24 3.20 -20.09
N THR A 69 14.72 4.02 -19.18
CA THR A 69 13.28 4.25 -19.02
C THR A 69 12.66 4.90 -20.27
N LEU A 70 13.38 5.80 -20.94
CA LEU A 70 12.94 6.43 -22.18
C LEU A 70 13.00 5.45 -23.36
N MET A 71 14.07 4.65 -23.44
CA MET A 71 14.21 3.61 -24.46
C MET A 71 13.09 2.56 -24.34
N ASP A 72 12.78 2.11 -23.13
CA ASP A 72 11.65 1.22 -22.84
C ASP A 72 10.36 1.77 -23.44
N LEU A 73 10.04 3.05 -23.20
CA LEU A 73 8.83 3.70 -23.70
C LEU A 73 8.80 3.75 -25.25
N GLU A 74 9.92 4.01 -25.89
CA GLU A 74 10.00 4.07 -27.36
C GLU A 74 9.76 2.70 -28.02
N THR A 75 10.08 1.61 -27.32
CA THR A 75 9.91 0.24 -27.81
C THR A 75 8.52 -0.34 -27.54
N GLU A 76 7.72 0.28 -26.68
CA GLU A 76 6.36 -0.19 -26.39
C GLU A 76 5.35 0.31 -27.45
N GLU A 77 4.54 -0.61 -27.98
CA GLU A 77 3.47 -0.31 -28.95
C GLU A 77 2.24 0.33 -28.27
N LEU A 78 2.40 1.53 -27.72
CA LEU A 78 1.36 2.25 -26.97
C LEU A 78 0.57 3.26 -27.81
N SER A 79 -0.63 3.62 -27.33
CA SER A 79 -1.40 4.72 -27.90
C SER A 79 -0.70 6.08 -27.68
N GLN A 80 -0.94 7.07 -28.54
CA GLN A 80 -0.37 8.42 -28.38
C GLN A 80 -0.74 9.07 -27.04
N ASP A 81 -1.96 8.85 -26.55
CA ASP A 81 -2.43 9.37 -25.26
C ASP A 81 -1.67 8.74 -24.09
N ASP A 82 -1.40 7.43 -24.15
CA ASP A 82 -0.61 6.72 -23.14
C ASP A 82 0.85 7.17 -23.15
N VAL A 83 1.46 7.33 -24.32
CA VAL A 83 2.82 7.86 -24.46
C VAL A 83 2.93 9.25 -23.80
N SER A 84 2.00 10.15 -24.08
CA SER A 84 1.98 11.49 -23.48
C SER A 84 1.83 11.47 -21.95
N ASN A 85 0.94 10.60 -21.44
CA ASN A 85 0.76 10.42 -20.01
C ASN A 85 2.02 9.84 -19.34
N ILE A 86 2.64 8.84 -19.97
CA ILE A 86 3.85 8.18 -19.45
C ILE A 86 5.05 9.11 -19.50
N GLN A 87 5.25 9.91 -20.55
CA GLN A 87 6.31 10.93 -20.57
C GLN A 87 6.18 11.93 -19.40
N THR A 88 4.94 12.29 -19.03
CA THR A 88 4.68 13.13 -17.85
C THR A 88 5.04 12.41 -16.55
N ILE A 89 4.78 11.10 -16.48
CA ILE A 89 5.18 10.24 -15.36
C ILE A 89 6.70 10.15 -15.27
N ILE A 90 7.41 9.89 -16.38
CA ILE A 90 8.88 9.78 -16.46
C ILE A 90 9.55 11.04 -15.90
N LYS A 91 9.08 12.23 -16.28
CA LYS A 91 9.57 13.50 -15.70
C LYS A 91 9.40 13.57 -14.18
N GLY A 92 8.26 13.09 -13.68
CA GLY A 92 7.99 13.00 -12.25
C GLY A 92 8.87 11.95 -11.54
N LEU A 93 9.06 10.79 -12.17
CA LEU A 93 9.88 9.70 -11.66
C LEU A 93 11.35 10.08 -11.60
N GLY A 94 11.90 10.78 -12.60
CA GLY A 94 13.28 11.26 -12.55
C GLY A 94 13.53 12.19 -11.36
N TRP A 95 12.63 13.14 -11.11
CA TRP A 95 12.73 13.97 -9.92
C TRP A 95 12.70 13.12 -8.63
N ILE A 96 11.82 12.12 -8.53
CA ILE A 96 11.73 11.23 -7.36
C ILE A 96 12.99 10.37 -7.21
N TYR A 97 13.53 9.87 -8.32
CA TYR A 97 14.66 8.95 -8.36
C TYR A 97 15.97 9.62 -7.96
N SER A 98 16.14 10.90 -8.33
CA SER A 98 17.29 11.73 -7.93
C SER A 98 17.34 12.09 -6.44
N GLN A 99 16.30 11.77 -5.67
CA GLN A 99 16.29 12.01 -4.22
C GLN A 99 17.19 11.03 -3.48
N ASP A 100 17.56 11.36 -2.23
CA ASP A 100 18.28 10.40 -1.39
C ASP A 100 17.46 9.12 -1.14
N GLN A 101 18.16 8.02 -0.86
CA GLN A 101 17.54 6.70 -0.71
C GLN A 101 16.45 6.62 0.35
N VAL A 102 16.61 7.35 1.47
CA VAL A 102 15.62 7.36 2.54
C VAL A 102 14.34 8.03 2.06
N LEU A 103 14.48 9.13 1.32
CA LEU A 103 13.35 9.85 0.77
C LEU A 103 12.67 9.10 -0.38
N TYR A 104 13.43 8.57 -1.33
CA TYR A 104 12.91 7.74 -2.43
C TYR A 104 12.02 6.60 -1.90
N LYS A 105 12.53 5.86 -0.90
CA LYS A 105 11.80 4.77 -0.28
C LYS A 105 10.47 5.22 0.33
N LYS A 106 10.43 6.37 1.01
CA LYS A 106 9.21 6.94 1.59
C LYS A 106 8.20 7.32 0.51
N ILE A 107 8.67 7.92 -0.58
CA ILE A 107 7.80 8.32 -1.69
C ILE A 107 7.14 7.09 -2.31
N ARG A 108 7.94 6.06 -2.63
CA ARG A 108 7.44 4.79 -3.16
C ARG A 108 6.43 4.15 -2.20
N SER A 109 6.78 3.95 -0.93
CA SER A 109 5.88 3.33 0.07
C SER A 109 4.52 4.04 0.14
N THR A 110 4.53 5.37 0.17
CA THR A 110 3.29 6.17 0.19
C THR A 110 2.50 6.05 -1.11
N PHE A 111 3.17 5.93 -2.26
CA PHE A 111 2.47 5.67 -3.54
C PHE A 111 1.77 4.31 -3.50
N LEU A 112 2.40 3.27 -2.96
CA LEU A 112 1.77 1.95 -2.82
C LEU A 112 0.56 1.98 -1.87
N GLU A 113 0.65 2.74 -0.78
CA GLU A 113 -0.49 2.99 0.12
C GLU A 113 -1.66 3.66 -0.61
N LEU A 114 -1.38 4.65 -1.48
CA LEU A 114 -2.39 5.34 -2.27
C LEU A 114 -3.06 4.43 -3.31
N VAL A 115 -2.28 3.58 -3.98
CA VAL A 115 -2.80 2.54 -4.88
C VAL A 115 -3.76 1.63 -4.13
N THR A 116 -3.35 1.17 -2.95
CA THR A 116 -4.15 0.32 -2.07
C THR A 116 -5.44 0.99 -1.62
N GLU A 117 -5.35 2.26 -1.20
CA GLU A 117 -6.52 3.05 -0.84
C GLU A 117 -7.50 3.16 -2.01
N THR A 118 -7.01 3.50 -3.20
CA THR A 118 -7.83 3.71 -4.40
C THR A 118 -8.51 2.41 -4.82
N PHE A 119 -7.77 1.31 -4.84
CA PHE A 119 -8.31 -0.02 -5.14
C PHE A 119 -9.39 -0.43 -4.14
N VAL A 120 -9.11 -0.33 -2.83
CA VAL A 120 -10.09 -0.68 -1.80
C VAL A 120 -11.35 0.17 -1.98
N LYS A 121 -11.22 1.48 -2.21
CA LYS A 121 -12.35 2.39 -2.49
C LYS A 121 -13.17 1.99 -3.71
N ASN A 122 -12.52 1.59 -4.81
CA ASN A 122 -13.18 1.28 -6.08
C ASN A 122 -13.84 -0.10 -6.07
N LYS A 123 -13.18 -1.13 -5.52
CA LYS A 123 -13.68 -2.51 -5.56
C LYS A 123 -15.00 -2.70 -4.83
N GLN A 124 -15.34 -1.80 -3.92
CA GLN A 124 -16.55 -1.91 -3.15
C GLN A 124 -17.21 -0.55 -3.05
N SER A 125 -18.40 -0.40 -3.66
CA SER A 125 -19.25 0.79 -3.46
C SER A 125 -19.43 1.04 -1.96
N PHE A 126 -18.58 1.92 -1.43
CA PHE A 126 -18.34 2.14 -0.01
C PHE A 126 -19.01 3.46 0.39
N SER A 127 -20.34 3.50 0.30
CA SER A 127 -21.09 4.76 0.47
C SER A 127 -20.89 5.43 1.84
N LYS A 128 -20.45 4.69 2.88
CA LYS A 128 -20.13 5.19 4.24
C LYS A 128 -18.96 4.42 4.88
N SER A 129 -17.89 4.16 4.13
CA SER A 129 -16.70 3.53 4.71
C SER A 129 -15.84 4.53 5.49
N VAL A 130 -15.14 4.03 6.50
CA VAL A 130 -14.07 4.77 7.17
C VAL A 130 -12.76 4.06 6.87
N ILE A 131 -11.77 4.82 6.37
CA ILE A 131 -10.45 4.30 6.02
C ILE A 131 -9.40 4.92 6.95
N HIS A 132 -8.57 4.05 7.52
CA HIS A 132 -7.53 4.39 8.48
C HIS A 132 -6.15 3.99 7.94
N HIS A 133 -5.24 4.95 7.90
CA HIS A 133 -3.87 4.82 7.41
C HIS A 133 -2.86 4.97 8.53
N GLU A 134 -1.70 4.32 8.40
CA GLU A 134 -0.50 4.68 9.16
C GLU A 134 0.65 4.99 8.20
N PRO A 135 1.22 6.21 8.22
CA PRO A 135 2.42 6.52 7.44
C PRO A 135 3.66 5.81 8.00
N GLU A 136 4.71 5.68 7.18
CA GLU A 136 6.00 5.08 7.56
C GLU A 136 6.68 5.75 8.77
N VAL A 137 6.31 7.00 9.09
CA VAL A 137 6.82 7.75 10.23
C VAL A 137 5.68 8.26 11.12
N MET A 138 5.78 7.85 12.40
CA MET A 138 4.90 8.10 13.56
C MET A 138 3.45 7.59 13.52
N ILE A 139 3.15 6.93 14.65
CA ILE A 139 2.10 5.95 14.86
C ILE A 139 0.84 6.63 15.36
N ARG A 140 -0.33 6.15 14.91
CA ARG A 140 -1.59 6.41 15.58
C ARG A 140 -2.41 5.14 15.70
N ARG A 141 -3.25 5.10 16.72
CA ARG A 141 -4.13 3.96 17.00
C ARG A 141 -5.10 3.73 15.85
N LYS A 142 -5.20 2.49 15.38
CA LYS A 142 -6.24 2.04 14.45
C LYS A 142 -7.50 1.62 15.21
N PRO A 143 -8.71 1.80 14.67
CA PRO A 143 -9.95 1.32 15.31
C PRO A 143 -10.01 -0.21 15.41
N PHE A 144 -9.21 -0.91 14.60
CA PHE A 144 -9.05 -2.35 14.65
C PHE A 144 -8.44 -2.80 15.99
N PHE A 145 -7.55 -1.99 16.57
CA PHE A 145 -6.95 -2.29 17.87
C PHE A 145 -7.55 -1.43 18.97
N ASP A 146 -8.03 -2.08 20.02
CA ASP A 146 -8.46 -1.36 21.21
C ASP A 146 -7.31 -0.58 21.83
N ARG A 147 -7.65 0.52 22.51
CA ARG A 147 -6.66 1.39 23.16
C ARG A 147 -5.79 0.65 24.18
N SER A 148 -6.34 -0.36 24.84
CA SER A 148 -5.67 -1.23 25.81
C SER A 148 -4.87 -2.37 25.17
N SER A 149 -5.00 -2.59 23.86
CA SER A 149 -4.30 -3.67 23.16
C SER A 149 -2.81 -3.34 23.01
N ASN A 150 -1.95 -4.32 23.28
CA ASN A 150 -0.50 -4.26 23.01
C ASN A 150 -0.18 -4.02 21.52
N TRP A 151 -1.17 -4.19 20.65
CA TRP A 151 -1.04 -4.08 19.20
C TRP A 151 -1.52 -2.74 18.65
N ASN A 152 -1.99 -1.82 19.50
CA ASN A 152 -2.56 -0.53 19.10
C ASN A 152 -1.61 0.40 18.32
N GLN A 153 -0.31 0.06 18.31
CA GLN A 153 0.76 0.74 17.60
C GLN A 153 1.30 -0.07 16.40
N SER A 154 0.64 -1.17 16.03
CA SER A 154 1.10 -2.02 14.93
C SER A 154 0.90 -1.31 13.61
N ARG A 155 1.98 -1.18 12.84
CA ARG A 155 1.96 -0.62 11.50
C ARG A 155 1.20 -1.53 10.56
N ILE A 156 0.04 -1.06 10.14
CA ILE A 156 -0.74 -1.61 9.04
C ILE A 156 -0.85 -0.49 8.01
N ASP A 157 -0.84 -0.82 6.72
CA ASP A 157 -0.83 0.23 5.69
C ASP A 157 -2.24 0.83 5.52
N VAL A 158 -3.27 -0.02 5.31
CA VAL A 158 -4.67 0.43 5.15
C VAL A 158 -5.61 -0.47 5.97
N VAL A 159 -6.53 0.16 6.71
CA VAL A 159 -7.67 -0.53 7.34
C VAL A 159 -8.95 0.15 6.87
N ALA A 160 -9.87 -0.61 6.28
CA ALA A 160 -11.16 -0.10 5.83
C ALA A 160 -12.30 -0.79 6.56
N LEU A 161 -13.24 -0.01 7.08
CA LEU A 161 -14.41 -0.51 7.79
C LEU A 161 -15.67 0.02 7.12
N ASN A 162 -16.56 -0.89 6.75
CA ASN A 162 -17.88 -0.59 6.22
C ASN A 162 -18.96 -1.21 7.12
N TYR A 163 -19.56 -0.37 7.96
CA TYR A 163 -20.62 -0.78 8.87
C TYR A 163 -21.88 -1.26 8.15
N ARG A 164 -22.22 -0.65 7.00
CA ARG A 164 -23.46 -0.98 6.26
C ARG A 164 -23.39 -2.37 5.65
N LYS A 165 -22.26 -2.71 5.04
CA LYS A 165 -22.05 -4.04 4.44
C LYS A 165 -21.48 -5.05 5.45
N LYS A 166 -21.21 -4.63 6.69
CA LYS A 166 -20.54 -5.43 7.72
C LYS A 166 -19.24 -6.05 7.20
N GLN A 167 -18.34 -5.20 6.71
CA GLN A 167 -17.05 -5.59 6.15
C GLN A 167 -15.92 -4.86 6.87
N LEU A 168 -14.86 -5.57 7.19
CA LEU A 168 -13.61 -5.03 7.73
C LEU A 168 -12.47 -5.60 6.90
N ILE A 169 -11.64 -4.73 6.32
CA ILE A 169 -10.52 -5.11 5.46
C ILE A 169 -9.23 -4.60 6.09
N LEU A 170 -8.23 -5.47 6.17
CA LEU A 170 -6.85 -5.14 6.53
C LEU A 170 -5.97 -5.32 5.30
N ALA A 171 -5.47 -4.22 4.74
CA ALA A 171 -4.60 -4.27 3.57
C ALA A 171 -3.16 -3.88 3.89
N GLU A 172 -2.23 -4.68 3.38
CA GLU A 172 -0.79 -4.54 3.52
C GLU A 172 -0.17 -4.35 2.14
N CYS A 173 0.56 -3.27 1.96
CA CYS A 173 1.27 -2.93 0.75
C CYS A 173 2.68 -3.51 0.86
N LYS A 174 3.07 -4.38 -0.08
CA LYS A 174 4.41 -4.98 -0.06
C LYS A 174 5.02 -4.93 -1.44
N ALA A 175 6.21 -4.35 -1.53
CA ALA A 175 7.04 -4.43 -2.72
C ALA A 175 7.62 -5.83 -2.94
N ASN A 176 7.68 -6.66 -1.87
CA ASN A 176 8.21 -8.01 -1.96
C ASN A 176 7.45 -9.01 -1.07
N LEU A 177 6.81 -10.01 -1.71
CA LEU A 177 6.06 -11.08 -1.03
C LEU A 177 6.97 -12.01 -0.23
N ASN A 178 8.08 -12.46 -0.80
CA ASN A 178 8.99 -13.39 -0.12
C ASN A 178 9.56 -12.78 1.16
N GLY A 179 9.88 -11.48 1.15
CA GLY A 179 10.31 -10.76 2.36
C GLY A 179 9.21 -10.69 3.42
N PHE A 180 7.97 -10.45 3.00
CA PHE A 180 6.81 -10.41 3.90
C PHE A 180 6.48 -11.79 4.50
N PHE A 181 6.31 -12.80 3.65
CA PHE A 181 5.97 -14.16 4.07
C PHE A 181 7.12 -14.86 4.79
N GLY A 182 8.39 -14.56 4.45
CA GLY A 182 9.53 -15.04 5.24
C GLY A 182 9.54 -14.49 6.66
N ILE A 183 9.09 -13.25 6.87
CA ILE A 183 8.91 -12.68 8.22
C ILE A 183 7.74 -13.37 8.94
N LEU A 184 6.61 -13.63 8.25
CA LEU A 184 5.47 -14.35 8.83
C LEU A 184 5.84 -15.77 9.25
N ASP A 185 6.48 -16.52 8.37
CA ASP A 185 6.94 -17.89 8.62
C ASP A 185 7.88 -17.94 9.83
N LEU A 186 8.87 -17.04 9.91
CA LEU A 186 9.70 -16.91 11.12
C LEU A 186 8.86 -16.64 12.37
N GLY A 187 7.81 -15.81 12.27
CA GLY A 187 6.91 -15.50 13.38
C GLY A 187 6.06 -16.69 13.87
N MET A 188 5.75 -17.65 13.00
CA MET A 188 4.99 -18.85 13.33
C MET A 188 5.85 -19.95 13.97
N ARG A 189 7.19 -19.90 13.80
CA ARG A 189 8.13 -20.90 14.32
C ARG A 189 8.42 -20.71 15.83
N PHE A 190 9.01 -21.73 16.43
CA PHE A 190 9.57 -21.65 17.79
C PHE A 190 10.93 -20.93 17.78
N PRO A 191 11.26 -20.15 18.83
CA PRO A 191 12.51 -19.39 18.87
C PRO A 191 13.71 -20.30 19.17
N GLU A 192 14.22 -21.01 18.18
CA GLU A 192 15.52 -21.71 18.30
C GLU A 192 16.67 -20.75 18.02
N ARG A 193 17.75 -20.82 18.81
CA ARG A 193 18.99 -19.98 18.79
C ARG A 193 19.17 -19.10 17.53
N LEU A 194 18.42 -18.00 17.44
CA LEU A 194 18.49 -17.07 16.32
C LEU A 194 19.63 -16.06 16.52
N ASN A 195 20.35 -15.71 15.46
CA ASN A 195 21.26 -14.57 15.47
C ASN A 195 20.50 -13.24 15.63
N ALA A 196 21.19 -12.13 15.94
CA ALA A 196 20.54 -10.84 16.25
C ALA A 196 19.61 -10.33 15.12
N GLN A 197 20.03 -10.47 13.85
CA GLN A 197 19.22 -10.07 12.70
C GLN A 197 17.95 -10.93 12.58
N ARG A 198 18.07 -12.25 12.74
CA ARG A 198 16.93 -13.19 12.74
C ARG A 198 16.03 -12.98 13.94
N LYS A 199 16.55 -12.61 15.12
CA LYS A 199 15.74 -12.24 16.30
C LYS A 199 14.83 -11.03 16.02
N ASN A 200 15.36 -10.00 15.35
CA ASN A 200 14.55 -8.85 14.96
C ASN A 200 13.47 -9.21 13.93
N ALA A 201 13.81 -10.03 12.92
CA ALA A 201 12.85 -10.54 11.95
C ALA A 201 11.75 -11.39 12.61
N PHE A 202 12.14 -12.30 13.50
CA PHE A 202 11.24 -13.14 14.31
C PHE A 202 10.27 -12.31 15.16
N ARG A 203 10.78 -11.31 15.89
CA ARG A 203 9.94 -10.39 16.68
C ARG A 203 8.89 -9.68 15.81
N ARG A 204 9.30 -9.16 14.65
CA ARG A 204 8.37 -8.54 13.69
C ARG A 204 7.33 -9.54 13.18
N GLY A 205 7.75 -10.77 12.90
CA GLY A 205 6.89 -11.87 12.48
C GLY A 205 5.84 -12.22 13.53
N ARG A 206 6.25 -12.42 14.79
CA ARG A 206 5.33 -12.70 15.90
C ARG A 206 4.31 -11.59 16.10
N ASN A 207 4.75 -10.34 16.05
CA ASN A 207 3.83 -9.20 16.14
C ASN A 207 2.78 -9.24 15.02
N LYS A 208 3.20 -9.59 13.80
CA LYS A 208 2.31 -9.77 12.66
C LYS A 208 1.29 -10.88 12.87
N VAL A 209 1.75 -12.08 13.22
CA VAL A 209 0.87 -13.23 13.49
C VAL A 209 -0.13 -12.89 14.60
N ALA A 210 0.32 -12.25 15.67
CA ALA A 210 -0.52 -11.92 16.80
C ALA A 210 -1.62 -10.90 16.44
N TYR A 211 -1.31 -9.87 15.65
CA TYR A 211 -2.35 -8.93 15.26
C TYR A 211 -3.33 -9.51 14.22
N LEU A 212 -2.88 -10.42 13.35
CA LEU A 212 -3.79 -11.13 12.45
C LEU A 212 -4.77 -12.00 13.24
N GLY A 213 -4.33 -12.61 14.35
CA GLY A 213 -5.25 -13.27 15.29
C GLY A 213 -6.29 -12.32 15.89
N LYS A 214 -5.87 -11.11 16.29
CA LYS A 214 -6.80 -10.07 16.77
C LYS A 214 -7.82 -9.62 15.72
N PHE A 215 -7.48 -9.71 14.44
CA PHE A 215 -8.37 -9.36 13.33
C PHE A 215 -9.56 -10.30 13.28
N GLU A 216 -9.30 -11.59 13.44
CA GLU A 216 -10.33 -12.61 13.47
C GLU A 216 -11.25 -12.44 14.68
N GLU A 217 -10.69 -12.22 15.87
CA GLU A 217 -11.47 -11.91 17.08
C GLU A 217 -12.38 -10.70 16.85
N ARG A 218 -11.84 -9.62 16.27
CA ARG A 218 -12.60 -8.39 16.04
C ARG A 218 -13.73 -8.56 15.02
N CYS A 219 -13.50 -9.33 13.95
CA CYS A 219 -14.57 -9.68 13.00
C CYS A 219 -15.71 -10.44 13.69
N GLN A 220 -15.38 -11.38 14.58
CA GLN A 220 -16.36 -12.15 15.35
C GLN A 220 -17.15 -11.25 16.30
N GLU A 221 -16.48 -10.40 17.08
CA GLU A 221 -17.12 -9.44 18.00
C GLU A 221 -18.09 -8.50 17.27
N LEU A 222 -17.67 -7.98 16.12
CA LEU A 222 -18.48 -7.05 15.33
C LEU A 222 -19.55 -7.75 14.48
N LYS A 223 -19.61 -9.10 14.51
CA LYS A 223 -20.48 -9.92 13.66
C LYS A 223 -20.35 -9.53 12.18
N ILE A 224 -19.11 -9.27 11.77
CA ILE A 224 -18.69 -8.88 10.43
C ILE A 224 -18.23 -10.14 9.68
N ALA A 225 -18.63 -10.28 8.43
CA ALA A 225 -18.08 -11.34 7.59
C ALA A 225 -16.56 -11.14 7.48
N SER A 226 -15.81 -12.21 7.67
CA SER A 226 -14.34 -12.20 7.57
C SER A 226 -13.93 -11.95 6.11
N GLU A 227 -13.92 -10.69 5.68
CA GLU A 227 -13.29 -10.29 4.42
C GLU A 227 -11.80 -10.08 4.67
N VAL A 228 -11.02 -11.02 4.16
CA VAL A 228 -9.70 -11.27 4.71
C VAL A 228 -8.62 -10.32 4.21
N SER A 229 -7.48 -10.35 4.89
CA SER A 229 -6.35 -9.46 4.65
C SER A 229 -5.94 -9.45 3.19
N SER A 230 -5.83 -8.26 2.60
CA SER A 230 -5.37 -8.10 1.22
C SER A 230 -3.90 -7.69 1.22
N VAL A 231 -3.02 -8.60 0.83
CA VAL A 231 -1.63 -8.24 0.56
C VAL A 231 -1.57 -7.78 -0.88
N MET A 232 -1.40 -6.48 -1.04
CA MET A 232 -1.24 -5.84 -2.33
C MET A 232 0.23 -5.83 -2.66
N THR A 233 0.57 -6.47 -3.77
CA THR A 233 1.94 -6.66 -4.18
C THR A 233 2.22 -6.01 -5.52
N THR A 234 3.39 -5.40 -5.63
CA THR A 234 3.77 -4.60 -6.79
C THR A 234 4.78 -5.35 -7.61
N PHE A 235 4.27 -6.21 -8.48
CA PHE A 235 5.10 -6.97 -9.41
C PHE A 235 4.31 -7.19 -10.68
N LEU A 236 5.00 -7.08 -11.82
CA LEU A 236 4.57 -7.65 -13.08
C LEU A 236 5.01 -9.13 -13.21
N ASP A 237 5.98 -9.58 -12.41
CA ASP A 237 6.70 -10.86 -12.68
C ASP A 237 6.66 -11.89 -11.51
N SER A 238 5.95 -11.62 -10.40
CA SER A 238 6.18 -12.38 -9.15
C SER A 238 5.32 -13.61 -8.90
N ARG A 239 4.46 -14.02 -9.84
CA ARG A 239 3.82 -15.34 -9.69
C ARG A 239 4.87 -16.46 -9.75
N VAL A 240 5.93 -16.28 -10.53
CA VAL A 240 6.96 -17.31 -10.79
C VAL A 240 7.97 -17.46 -9.64
N SER A 241 8.23 -16.41 -8.87
CA SER A 241 9.31 -16.37 -7.87
C SER A 241 8.86 -16.54 -6.40
N PHE A 242 7.59 -16.85 -6.16
CA PHE A 242 7.03 -16.94 -4.81
C PHE A 242 7.36 -18.26 -4.12
N ARG A 243 8.08 -18.20 -2.98
CA ARG A 243 8.64 -19.38 -2.28
C ARG A 243 7.71 -20.00 -1.23
N PHE A 244 6.54 -19.42 -0.97
CA PHE A 244 5.64 -19.87 0.11
C PHE A 244 4.22 -20.22 -0.38
N PRO A 245 4.04 -21.01 -1.47
CA PRO A 245 2.74 -21.27 -2.08
C PRO A 245 1.71 -21.84 -1.08
N ASN A 246 2.15 -22.67 -0.14
CA ASN A 246 1.27 -23.27 0.88
C ASN A 246 0.66 -22.23 1.85
N LEU A 247 1.23 -21.02 1.97
CA LEU A 247 0.64 -19.94 2.76
C LEU A 247 -0.46 -19.16 2.00
N LEU A 248 -0.63 -19.43 0.70
CA LEU A 248 -1.71 -18.87 -0.13
C LEU A 248 -3.03 -19.63 0.05
N ASP A 249 -2.95 -20.94 0.23
CA ASP A 249 -4.13 -21.83 0.27
C ASP A 249 -4.96 -21.73 1.55
N ASN A 250 -4.51 -20.96 2.55
CA ASN A 250 -5.27 -20.77 3.78
C ASN A 250 -6.55 -19.93 3.61
N GLY A 251 -6.82 -19.38 2.41
CA GLY A 251 -8.00 -18.54 2.11
C GLY A 251 -8.07 -17.20 2.88
N LYS A 252 -7.19 -17.03 3.88
CA LYS A 252 -7.15 -15.90 4.80
C LYS A 252 -6.31 -14.71 4.31
N ILE A 253 -5.49 -14.90 3.28
CA ILE A 253 -4.69 -13.82 2.72
C ILE A 253 -4.98 -13.77 1.23
N LYS A 254 -5.63 -12.72 0.78
CA LYS A 254 -5.82 -12.45 -0.64
C LYS A 254 -4.59 -11.73 -1.16
N LEU A 255 -3.92 -12.31 -2.15
CA LEU A 255 -2.91 -11.60 -2.91
C LEU A 255 -3.55 -10.83 -4.06
N LEU A 256 -3.11 -9.60 -4.24
CA LEU A 256 -3.52 -8.76 -5.36
C LEU A 256 -2.26 -8.20 -6.01
N PHE A 257 -2.01 -8.59 -7.26
CA PHE A 257 -0.87 -8.10 -8.03
C PHE A 257 -1.21 -6.79 -8.72
N ALA A 258 -0.18 -6.02 -9.12
CA ALA A 258 -0.36 -4.73 -9.79
C ALA A 258 -1.26 -4.84 -11.03
N GLU A 259 -1.14 -5.93 -11.81
CA GLU A 259 -1.99 -6.19 -12.98
C GLU A 259 -3.45 -6.42 -12.61
N ASP A 260 -3.73 -7.24 -11.60
CA ASP A 260 -5.09 -7.47 -11.13
C ASP A 260 -5.71 -6.17 -10.61
N ILE A 261 -4.92 -5.36 -9.92
CA ILE A 261 -5.32 -4.03 -9.45
C ILE A 261 -5.61 -3.10 -10.62
N ALA A 262 -4.73 -3.07 -11.63
CA ALA A 262 -4.91 -2.24 -12.81
C ALA A 262 -6.15 -2.65 -13.59
N ASN A 263 -6.36 -3.96 -13.80
CA ASN A 263 -7.57 -4.47 -14.44
C ASN A 263 -8.82 -3.98 -13.70
N GLU A 264 -8.88 -4.10 -12.38
CA GLU A 264 -10.06 -3.68 -11.61
C GLU A 264 -10.23 -2.15 -11.52
N LEU A 265 -9.14 -1.39 -11.52
CA LEU A 265 -9.18 0.07 -11.46
C LEU A 265 -9.59 0.70 -12.80
N PHE A 266 -9.25 0.05 -13.91
CA PHE A 266 -9.37 0.60 -15.26
C PHE A 266 -10.23 -0.26 -16.20
N GLU A 267 -10.82 -1.36 -15.71
CA GLU A 267 -11.82 -2.11 -16.46
C GLU A 267 -12.91 -1.12 -16.88
N ARG A 268 -13.11 -1.06 -18.19
CA ARG A 268 -14.10 -0.18 -18.80
C ARG A 268 -15.42 -0.47 -18.12
N VAL A 269 -16.10 0.58 -17.68
CA VAL A 269 -17.56 0.57 -17.62
C VAL A 269 -18.01 0.23 -19.05
N GLY A 270 -18.17 -1.06 -19.33
CA GLY A 270 -18.83 -1.58 -20.50
C GLY A 270 -20.33 -1.43 -20.32
#